data_AF-B9JG72-F1
#
_entry.id   AF-B9JG72-F1
#
_cell.length_a   1.000
_cell.length_b   1.000
_cell.length_c   1.000
_cell.angle_alpha   90.00
_cell.angle_beta   90.00
_cell.angle_gamma   90.00
#
_symmetry.space_group_name_H-M   'P 1'
#
loop_
_entity.id
_entity.type
_entity.pdbx_description
1 polymer ?
#
loop_
_entity_poly.entity_id
_entity_poly.type
_entity_poly.pdbx_seq_one_letter_code
_entity_poly.pdbx_strand_id
1 'polypeptide(L)'
;MRRILIPLLLALVSLSWIPAYADAATMVPPGNRNAEQPAIPGASVRRTRGTNSTFDRKYQKVRELLATDSRLMSKIKSTARAYGIDPIHIIGALVGEHTYNVDAYDGLQSYYVKAASYAGQSFRFAYSGENIDDFVARPQFDVCKSKRDSYSLWTCREDVWDSAFRGKKVDGKSFPDNRFSAVFFQPFYAGQTFGLGQINPLTALELSDLVSSTSGIAKLDEKDASGVYKAIMDPDLSLAFVAGSIRKSIDDYRSIAGMDISGNPGLTATLYNVGNSRQRAAALAARNRGASQPVWPEENYYGWLINDKLDDLKSLL
;
A
#
# COMPACT_ATOMS: atom_id res chain seq x y z
N MET A 1 69.07 20.50 7.22
CA MET A 1 68.29 19.24 7.07
C MET A 1 66.82 19.56 6.78
N ARG A 2 66.54 20.27 5.69
CA ARG A 2 65.21 20.86 5.39
C ARG A 2 64.88 20.62 3.90
N ARG A 3 65.04 19.37 3.41
CA ARG A 3 64.81 19.03 1.99
C ARG A 3 64.27 17.61 1.73
N ILE A 4 63.74 16.88 2.72
CA ILE A 4 63.21 15.51 2.50
C ILE A 4 61.75 15.34 2.99
N LEU A 5 61.10 16.38 3.51
CA LEU A 5 59.76 16.26 4.12
C LEU A 5 58.58 16.62 3.20
N ILE A 6 58.81 16.87 1.90
CA ILE A 6 57.74 17.31 0.97
C ILE A 6 57.17 16.18 0.08
N PRO A 7 57.86 15.07 -0.27
CA PRO A 7 57.22 14.08 -1.15
C PRO A 7 56.33 13.09 -0.39
N LEU A 8 56.37 13.04 0.95
CA LEU A 8 55.59 12.05 1.72
C LEU A 8 54.16 12.49 2.08
N LEU A 9 53.83 13.78 1.94
CA LEU A 9 52.50 14.32 2.27
C LEU A 9 51.54 14.40 1.07
N LEU A 10 52.03 14.15 -0.15
CA LEU A 10 51.20 14.09 -1.36
C LEU A 10 50.79 12.67 -1.79
N ALA A 11 51.30 11.63 -1.12
CA ALA A 11 50.96 10.23 -1.42
C ALA A 11 49.82 9.66 -0.54
N LEU A 12 49.28 10.44 0.41
CA LEU A 12 48.26 9.99 1.38
C LEU A 12 46.85 10.53 1.13
N VAL A 13 46.61 11.26 0.02
CA VAL A 13 45.29 11.85 -0.30
C VAL A 13 44.54 11.11 -1.41
N SER A 14 45.12 10.05 -2.01
CA SER A 14 44.52 9.35 -3.16
C SER A 14 43.86 8.01 -2.84
N LEU A 15 43.54 7.71 -1.58
CA LEU A 15 42.92 6.45 -1.14
C LEU A 15 41.61 6.72 -0.37
N SER A 16 40.60 7.28 -1.03
CA SER A 16 39.19 7.17 -0.58
C SER A 16 38.20 7.82 -1.56
N TRP A 17 38.25 7.39 -2.82
CA TRP A 17 37.03 7.36 -3.64
C TRP A 17 36.89 5.96 -4.23
N ILE A 18 36.43 5.04 -3.38
CA ILE A 18 35.65 3.92 -3.90
C ILE A 18 34.30 4.55 -4.24
N PRO A 19 33.92 4.69 -5.52
CA PRO A 19 32.54 5.00 -5.82
C PRO A 19 31.72 3.88 -5.20
N ALA A 20 30.85 4.21 -4.24
CA ALA A 20 29.76 3.32 -3.90
C ALA A 20 28.98 3.16 -5.20
N TYR A 21 29.16 2.04 -5.89
CA TYR A 21 28.25 1.63 -6.93
C TYR A 21 26.90 1.49 -6.22
N ALA A 22 26.06 2.51 -6.35
CA ALA A 22 24.65 2.31 -6.16
C ALA A 22 24.24 1.34 -7.25
N ASP A 23 24.27 0.04 -6.95
CA ASP A 23 23.73 -0.96 -7.85
C ASP A 23 22.31 -0.52 -8.19
N ALA A 24 22.10 -0.19 -9.46
CA ALA A 24 20.78 0.17 -9.94
C ALA A 24 19.86 -1.00 -9.64
N ALA A 25 18.70 -0.72 -9.04
CA ALA A 25 17.76 -1.77 -8.70
C ALA A 25 17.42 -2.61 -9.93
N THR A 26 17.46 -3.93 -9.76
CA THR A 26 17.25 -4.88 -10.85
C THR A 26 15.79 -4.81 -11.31
N MET A 27 15.58 -4.47 -12.58
CA MET A 27 14.24 -4.46 -13.17
C MET A 27 13.62 -5.85 -13.12
N VAL A 28 12.45 -5.96 -12.50
CA VAL A 28 11.70 -7.22 -12.47
C VAL A 28 11.04 -7.45 -13.83
N PRO A 29 11.20 -8.62 -14.46
CA PRO A 29 10.60 -8.87 -15.75
C PRO A 29 9.06 -8.74 -15.70
N PRO A 30 8.43 -8.27 -16.79
CA PRO A 30 6.98 -8.16 -16.86
C PRO A 30 6.33 -9.55 -16.91
N GLY A 31 5.03 -9.59 -16.62
CA GLY A 31 4.19 -10.78 -16.74
C GLY A 31 4.34 -11.77 -15.59
N ASN A 32 3.48 -12.79 -15.60
CA ASN A 32 3.33 -13.72 -14.49
C ASN A 32 4.53 -14.63 -14.26
N ARG A 33 4.89 -14.85 -12.99
CA ARG A 33 5.85 -15.89 -12.60
C ARG A 33 5.24 -17.30 -12.64
N ASN A 34 3.93 -17.38 -12.45
CA ASN A 34 3.16 -18.63 -12.45
C ASN A 34 2.39 -18.80 -13.77
N ALA A 35 2.48 -19.97 -14.40
CA ALA A 35 1.75 -20.29 -15.63
C ALA A 35 0.23 -20.31 -15.42
N GLU A 36 -0.22 -20.75 -14.25
CA GLU A 36 -1.63 -20.78 -13.86
C GLU A 36 -1.90 -19.80 -12.74
N GLN A 37 -3.14 -19.35 -12.65
CA GLN A 37 -3.57 -18.43 -11.60
C GLN A 37 -3.42 -19.08 -10.22
N PRO A 38 -2.75 -18.42 -9.25
CA PRO A 38 -2.73 -18.89 -7.87
C PRO A 38 -4.13 -19.02 -7.28
N ALA A 39 -4.28 -19.86 -6.26
CA ALA A 39 -5.59 -20.13 -5.65
C ALA A 39 -6.27 -18.84 -5.12
N ILE A 40 -7.55 -18.68 -5.48
CA ILE A 40 -8.38 -17.58 -5.00
C ILE A 40 -8.90 -17.91 -3.59
N PRO A 41 -8.76 -17.02 -2.60
CA PRO A 41 -9.24 -17.24 -1.24
C PRO A 41 -10.74 -17.57 -1.20
N GLY A 42 -11.11 -18.55 -0.36
CA GLY A 42 -12.50 -18.98 -0.22
C GLY A 42 -13.46 -17.87 0.20
N ALA A 43 -12.98 -16.84 0.91
CA ALA A 43 -13.78 -15.66 1.25
C ALA A 43 -14.23 -14.88 -0.01
N SER A 44 -13.34 -14.69 -0.97
CA SER A 44 -13.63 -14.03 -2.25
C SER A 44 -14.63 -14.84 -3.09
N VAL A 45 -14.47 -16.16 -3.09
CA VAL A 45 -15.42 -17.09 -3.75
C VAL A 45 -16.80 -17.00 -3.10
N ARG A 46 -16.90 -17.06 -1.77
CA ARG A 46 -18.17 -16.96 -1.04
C ARG A 46 -18.87 -15.62 -1.28
N ARG A 47 -18.14 -14.50 -1.24
CA ARG A 47 -18.73 -13.17 -1.51
C ARG A 47 -19.32 -13.08 -2.91
N THR A 48 -18.55 -13.52 -3.91
CA THR A 48 -18.98 -13.49 -5.33
C THR A 48 -20.20 -14.37 -5.58
N ARG A 49 -20.25 -15.56 -4.95
CA ARG A 49 -21.46 -16.41 -4.98
C ARG A 49 -22.64 -15.75 -4.27
N GLY A 50 -22.40 -15.09 -3.13
CA GLY A 50 -23.43 -14.39 -2.37
C GLY A 50 -24.11 -13.25 -3.11
N THR A 51 -23.45 -12.66 -4.13
CA THR A 51 -24.02 -11.64 -5.01
C THR A 51 -24.50 -12.18 -6.36
N ASN A 52 -24.64 -13.51 -6.49
CA ASN A 52 -25.07 -14.21 -7.72
C ASN A 52 -24.25 -13.80 -8.97
N SER A 53 -22.95 -13.60 -8.78
CA SER A 53 -22.03 -13.14 -9.82
C SER A 53 -20.90 -14.16 -10.09
N THR A 54 -20.03 -13.84 -11.05
CA THR A 54 -18.79 -14.56 -11.36
C THR A 54 -17.63 -13.57 -11.43
N PHE A 55 -16.39 -14.05 -11.26
CA PHE A 55 -15.22 -13.17 -11.38
C PHE A 55 -15.13 -12.52 -12.76
N ASP A 56 -15.43 -13.27 -13.84
CA ASP A 56 -15.45 -12.72 -15.19
C ASP A 56 -16.49 -11.60 -15.35
N ARG A 57 -17.70 -11.79 -14.82
CA ARG A 57 -18.74 -10.76 -14.87
C ARG A 57 -18.29 -9.50 -14.11
N LYS A 58 -17.65 -9.67 -12.96
CA LYS A 58 -17.15 -8.56 -12.15
C LYS A 58 -16.02 -7.81 -12.85
N TYR A 59 -15.08 -8.54 -13.46
CA TYR A 59 -14.03 -7.98 -14.30
C TYR A 59 -14.62 -7.14 -15.43
N GLN A 60 -15.59 -7.69 -16.17
CA GLN A 60 -16.24 -6.96 -17.27
C GLN A 60 -16.93 -5.69 -16.78
N LYS A 61 -17.63 -5.74 -15.63
CA LYS A 61 -18.31 -4.56 -15.06
C LYS A 61 -17.33 -3.43 -14.71
N VAL A 62 -16.21 -3.73 -14.05
CA VAL A 62 -15.21 -2.69 -13.72
C VAL A 62 -14.48 -2.18 -14.96
N ARG A 63 -14.18 -3.05 -15.92
CA ARG A 63 -13.56 -2.67 -17.20
C ARG A 63 -14.48 -1.75 -18.00
N GLU A 64 -15.79 -2.05 -18.07
CA GLU A 64 -16.79 -1.21 -18.73
C GLU A 64 -16.94 0.15 -18.04
N LEU A 65 -16.96 0.19 -16.70
CA LEU A 65 -16.96 1.43 -15.94
C LEU A 65 -15.76 2.32 -16.31
N LEU A 66 -14.55 1.75 -16.34
CA LEU A 66 -13.35 2.49 -16.71
C LEU A 66 -13.37 2.94 -18.18
N ALA A 67 -13.89 2.10 -19.08
CA ALA A 67 -13.98 2.44 -20.51
C ALA A 67 -14.99 3.57 -20.80
N THR A 68 -16.06 3.68 -20.01
CA THR A 68 -17.15 4.63 -20.24
C THR A 68 -17.01 5.93 -19.44
N ASP A 69 -16.41 5.89 -18.25
CA ASP A 69 -16.20 7.06 -17.40
C ASP A 69 -14.89 7.78 -17.75
N SER A 70 -14.94 8.62 -18.78
CA SER A 70 -13.82 9.45 -19.22
C SER A 70 -13.30 10.42 -18.14
N ARG A 71 -14.17 10.84 -17.20
CA ARG A 71 -13.78 11.73 -16.09
C ARG A 71 -12.94 10.97 -15.08
N LEU A 72 -13.35 9.75 -14.72
CA LEU A 72 -12.58 8.86 -13.86
C LEU A 72 -11.23 8.53 -14.51
N MET A 73 -11.20 8.16 -15.79
CA MET A 73 -9.93 7.88 -16.49
C MET A 73 -9.00 9.10 -16.55
N SER A 74 -9.54 10.30 -16.78
CA SER A 74 -8.75 11.53 -16.72
C SER A 74 -8.12 11.76 -15.34
N LYS A 75 -8.89 11.53 -14.27
CA LYS A 75 -8.40 11.60 -12.89
C LYS A 75 -7.32 10.56 -12.62
N ILE A 76 -7.53 9.29 -13.03
CA ILE A 76 -6.53 8.23 -12.90
C ILE A 76 -5.21 8.64 -13.57
N LYS A 77 -5.25 9.09 -14.83
CA LYS A 77 -4.06 9.53 -15.57
C LYS A 77 -3.38 10.73 -14.89
N SER A 78 -4.15 11.69 -14.40
CA SER A 78 -3.61 12.86 -13.69
C SER A 78 -2.95 12.50 -12.36
N THR A 79 -3.61 11.68 -11.55
CA THR A 79 -3.07 11.21 -10.29
C THR A 79 -1.82 10.35 -10.51
N ALA A 80 -1.85 9.41 -11.46
CA ALA A 80 -0.68 8.60 -11.78
C ALA A 80 0.56 9.44 -12.14
N ARG A 81 0.37 10.49 -12.96
CA ARG A 81 1.42 11.45 -13.29
C ARG A 81 1.97 12.17 -12.05
N ALA A 82 1.10 12.65 -11.16
CA ALA A 82 1.52 13.35 -9.94
C ALA A 82 2.41 12.47 -9.04
N TYR A 83 2.14 11.17 -8.99
CA TYR A 83 2.90 10.20 -8.19
C TYR A 83 4.07 9.54 -8.94
N GLY A 84 4.30 9.90 -10.21
CA GLY A 84 5.38 9.32 -11.02
C GLY A 84 5.23 7.81 -11.22
N ILE A 85 4.01 7.34 -11.48
CA ILE A 85 3.70 5.95 -11.79
C ILE A 85 2.92 5.85 -13.10
N ASP A 86 3.01 4.72 -13.79
CA ASP A 86 2.15 4.44 -14.95
C ASP A 86 0.67 4.28 -14.49
N PRO A 87 -0.31 4.92 -15.15
CA PRO A 87 -1.72 4.78 -14.79
C PRO A 87 -2.23 3.33 -14.80
N ILE A 88 -1.58 2.42 -15.53
CA ILE A 88 -1.92 0.99 -15.51
C ILE A 88 -1.83 0.37 -14.10
N HIS A 89 -0.99 0.90 -13.21
CA HIS A 89 -0.92 0.40 -11.84
C HIS A 89 -2.17 0.75 -11.03
N ILE A 90 -2.70 1.97 -11.20
CA ILE A 90 -3.95 2.38 -10.55
C ILE A 90 -5.11 1.55 -11.13
N ILE A 91 -5.15 1.37 -12.46
CA ILE A 91 -6.15 0.51 -13.12
C ILE A 91 -6.07 -0.92 -12.56
N GLY A 92 -4.88 -1.50 -12.44
CA GLY A 92 -4.67 -2.85 -11.90
C GLY A 92 -5.19 -3.00 -10.47
N ALA A 93 -4.92 -2.03 -9.61
CA ALA A 93 -5.46 -2.00 -8.24
C ALA A 93 -7.00 -1.92 -8.24
N LEU A 94 -7.61 -1.03 -9.02
CA LEU A 94 -9.07 -0.92 -9.07
C LEU A 94 -9.71 -2.18 -9.66
N VAL A 95 -9.17 -2.72 -10.74
CA VAL A 95 -9.72 -3.90 -11.42
C VAL A 95 -9.69 -5.12 -10.52
N GLY A 96 -8.57 -5.41 -9.85
CA GLY A 96 -8.51 -6.60 -9.01
C GLY A 96 -9.38 -6.47 -7.76
N GLU A 97 -9.51 -5.27 -7.17
CA GLU A 97 -10.36 -5.04 -5.98
C GLU A 97 -11.81 -5.35 -6.31
N HIS A 98 -12.28 -4.80 -7.42
CA HIS A 98 -13.66 -4.93 -7.88
C HIS A 98 -13.93 -6.27 -8.58
N THR A 99 -12.88 -7.03 -8.90
CA THR A 99 -13.01 -8.42 -9.37
C THR A 99 -13.14 -9.38 -8.20
N TYR A 100 -12.28 -9.28 -7.18
CA TYR A 100 -12.16 -10.32 -6.14
C TYR A 100 -12.75 -9.97 -4.77
N ASN A 101 -12.82 -8.68 -4.42
CA ASN A 101 -13.13 -8.28 -3.05
C ASN A 101 -14.50 -7.64 -2.92
N VAL A 102 -14.80 -6.66 -3.77
CA VAL A 102 -16.07 -5.93 -3.80
C VAL A 102 -16.72 -6.06 -5.15
N ASP A 103 -18.02 -5.78 -5.25
CA ASP A 103 -18.64 -5.58 -6.55
C ASP A 103 -18.42 -4.12 -6.94
N ALA A 104 -18.18 -3.87 -8.24
CA ALA A 104 -18.30 -2.52 -8.77
C ALA A 104 -19.73 -2.03 -8.50
N TYR A 105 -19.89 -1.23 -7.45
CA TYR A 105 -21.15 -0.56 -7.16
C TYR A 105 -21.49 0.37 -8.34
N ASP A 106 -22.78 0.70 -8.47
CA ASP A 106 -23.27 1.52 -9.57
C ASP A 106 -22.70 2.95 -9.47
N GLY A 107 -21.56 3.16 -10.14
CA GLY A 107 -20.89 4.43 -10.37
C GLY A 107 -20.18 5.07 -9.16
N LEU A 108 -19.40 6.11 -9.46
CA LEU A 108 -18.85 7.03 -8.46
C LEU A 108 -19.92 7.59 -7.50
N GLN A 109 -21.15 7.75 -7.99
CA GLN A 109 -22.27 8.32 -7.26
C GLN A 109 -22.66 7.51 -6.01
N SER A 110 -22.66 6.17 -6.06
CA SER A 110 -22.96 5.36 -4.89
C SER A 110 -21.92 5.54 -3.78
N TYR A 111 -20.64 5.74 -4.15
CA TYR A 111 -19.58 6.02 -3.20
C TYR A 111 -19.75 7.39 -2.54
N TYR A 112 -20.13 8.42 -3.31
CA TYR A 112 -20.45 9.73 -2.75
C TYR A 112 -21.61 9.67 -1.74
N VAL A 113 -22.69 8.95 -2.06
CA VAL A 113 -23.83 8.76 -1.14
C VAL A 113 -23.40 8.06 0.14
N LYS A 114 -22.59 7.00 0.02
CA LYS A 114 -22.04 6.30 1.19
C LYS A 114 -21.11 7.23 1.98
N ALA A 115 -20.25 8.02 1.35
CA ALA A 115 -19.38 8.98 2.04
C ALA A 115 -20.20 10.02 2.84
N ALA A 116 -21.27 10.54 2.24
CA ALA A 116 -22.17 11.49 2.88
C ALA A 116 -22.87 10.92 4.13
N SER A 117 -23.19 9.62 4.17
CA SER A 117 -23.83 9.02 5.35
C SER A 117 -22.92 8.97 6.59
N TYR A 118 -21.60 9.10 6.41
CA TYR A 118 -20.62 9.18 7.50
C TYR A 118 -20.26 10.62 7.85
N ALA A 119 -20.62 11.59 7.00
CA ALA A 119 -20.43 13.01 7.30
C ALA A 119 -21.33 13.41 8.48
N GLY A 120 -20.72 13.84 9.59
CA GLY A 120 -21.42 14.25 10.81
C GLY A 120 -21.60 13.17 11.86
N GLN A 121 -21.16 11.93 11.63
CA GLN A 121 -21.08 10.92 12.70
C GLN A 121 -19.84 11.17 13.55
N SER A 122 -20.02 11.31 14.87
CA SER A 122 -18.91 11.34 15.83
C SER A 122 -18.49 9.91 16.19
N PHE A 123 -17.28 9.53 15.81
CA PHE A 123 -16.67 8.27 16.22
C PHE A 123 -15.17 8.48 16.43
N ARG A 124 -14.52 7.52 17.09
CA ARG A 124 -13.10 7.57 17.45
C ARG A 124 -12.43 6.24 17.13
N PHE A 125 -11.14 6.28 16.81
CA PHE A 125 -10.34 5.06 16.72
C PHE A 125 -9.99 4.59 18.13
N ALA A 126 -10.49 3.42 18.50
CA ALA A 126 -10.39 2.90 19.85
C ALA A 126 -10.59 1.39 19.90
N TYR A 127 -10.04 0.77 20.95
CA TYR A 127 -10.28 -0.63 21.28
C TYR A 127 -10.62 -0.77 22.76
N SER A 128 -11.69 -1.51 23.07
CA SER A 128 -12.16 -1.72 24.45
C SER A 128 -12.24 -0.43 25.29
N GLY A 129 -12.68 0.66 24.67
CA GLY A 129 -12.83 1.97 25.31
C GLY A 129 -11.58 2.85 25.32
N GLU A 130 -10.39 2.32 25.05
CA GLU A 130 -9.11 3.05 25.00
C GLU A 130 -8.89 3.67 23.62
N ASN A 131 -8.62 4.98 23.55
CA ASN A 131 -8.33 5.64 22.28
C ASN A 131 -7.00 5.18 21.69
N ILE A 132 -6.86 5.32 20.37
CA ILE A 132 -5.61 5.04 19.68
C ILE A 132 -4.45 5.91 20.18
N ASP A 133 -4.67 7.20 20.43
CA ASP A 133 -3.62 8.14 20.84
C ASP A 133 -3.14 7.86 22.27
N ASP A 134 -4.06 7.48 23.16
CA ASP A 134 -3.73 6.97 24.50
C ASP A 134 -2.94 5.65 24.41
N PHE A 135 -3.38 4.74 23.54
CA PHE A 135 -2.76 3.42 23.40
C PHE A 135 -1.32 3.50 22.88
N VAL A 136 -1.07 4.32 21.85
CA VAL A 136 0.27 4.49 21.26
C VAL A 136 1.20 5.39 22.08
N ALA A 137 0.70 5.97 23.18
CA ALA A 137 1.51 6.72 24.15
C ALA A 137 2.24 5.82 25.17
N ARG A 138 1.94 4.51 25.19
CA ARG A 138 2.55 3.56 26.12
C ARG A 138 4.06 3.39 25.90
N PRO A 139 4.85 3.02 26.94
CA PRO A 139 6.31 2.90 26.83
C PRO A 139 6.80 1.93 25.74
N GLN A 140 6.02 0.90 25.42
CA GLN A 140 6.34 -0.06 24.34
C GLN A 140 6.53 0.65 22.98
N PHE A 141 5.88 1.79 22.76
CA PHE A 141 5.96 2.58 21.53
C PHE A 141 7.08 3.64 21.54
N ASP A 142 7.89 3.73 22.60
CA ASP A 142 8.96 4.72 22.70
C ASP A 142 9.97 4.64 21.56
N VAL A 143 10.19 3.43 21.03
CA VAL A 143 11.05 3.17 19.86
C VAL A 143 10.59 3.92 18.60
N CYS A 144 9.30 4.24 18.52
CA CYS A 144 8.69 4.93 17.38
C CYS A 144 8.75 6.46 17.49
N LYS A 145 9.08 7.03 18.66
CA LYS A 145 9.13 8.50 18.87
C LYS A 145 10.15 9.22 17.97
N SER A 146 11.16 8.50 17.48
CA SER A 146 12.18 9.03 16.57
C SER A 146 11.72 9.15 15.12
N LYS A 147 10.61 8.51 14.73
CA LYS A 147 10.10 8.52 13.35
C LYS A 147 9.44 9.87 13.06
N ARG A 148 9.75 10.45 11.91
CA ARG A 148 9.33 11.82 11.54
C ARG A 148 8.24 11.85 10.49
N ASP A 149 8.29 10.92 9.54
CA ASP A 149 7.25 10.73 8.55
C ASP A 149 6.17 9.76 9.05
N SER A 150 4.95 9.98 8.56
CA SER A 150 3.75 9.22 8.92
C SER A 150 3.89 7.75 8.57
N TYR A 151 4.50 7.42 7.44
CA TYR A 151 4.69 6.04 7.00
C TYR A 151 5.56 5.28 8.00
N SER A 152 6.78 5.77 8.28
CA SER A 152 7.68 5.12 9.22
C SER A 152 7.15 5.09 10.65
N LEU A 153 6.38 6.11 11.05
CA LEU A 153 5.76 6.18 12.39
C LEU A 153 4.69 5.10 12.56
N TRP A 154 3.73 5.02 11.64
CA TRP A 154 2.61 4.09 11.73
C TRP A 154 3.02 2.64 11.50
N THR A 155 3.92 2.38 10.53
CA THR A 155 4.49 1.04 10.36
C THR A 155 5.27 0.60 11.62
N CYS A 156 6.03 1.50 12.27
CA CYS A 156 6.69 1.17 13.55
C CYS A 156 5.68 0.81 14.64
N ARG A 157 4.55 1.52 14.72
CA ARG A 157 3.48 1.22 15.67
C ARG A 157 2.84 -0.15 15.37
N GLU A 158 2.67 -0.51 14.10
CA GLU A 158 2.24 -1.86 13.71
C GLU A 158 3.24 -2.93 14.13
N ASP A 159 4.54 -2.72 13.91
CA ASP A 159 5.59 -3.66 14.34
C ASP A 159 5.57 -3.86 15.87
N VAL A 160 5.37 -2.80 16.64
CA VAL A 160 5.20 -2.88 18.11
C VAL A 160 3.92 -3.62 18.48
N TRP A 161 2.80 -3.35 17.80
CA TRP A 161 1.55 -4.09 18.01
C TRP A 161 1.74 -5.60 17.80
N ASP A 162 2.28 -5.99 16.64
CA ASP A 162 2.46 -7.40 16.27
C ASP A 162 3.46 -8.11 17.21
N SER A 163 4.52 -7.42 17.62
CA SER A 163 5.56 -8.02 18.47
C SER A 163 5.21 -8.04 19.95
N ALA A 164 4.50 -7.05 20.48
CA ALA A 164 4.30 -6.89 21.93
C ALA A 164 2.86 -7.14 22.40
N PHE A 165 1.84 -6.90 21.56
CA PHE A 165 0.44 -6.89 22.00
C PHE A 165 -0.40 -8.00 21.37
N ARG A 166 -0.30 -8.21 20.06
CA ARG A 166 -1.16 -9.13 19.32
C ARG A 166 -1.19 -10.54 19.93
N GLY A 167 -2.39 -10.99 20.32
CA GLY A 167 -2.61 -12.30 20.95
C GLY A 167 -1.98 -12.47 22.34
N LYS A 168 -1.48 -11.40 22.96
CA LYS A 168 -0.75 -11.43 24.24
C LYS A 168 -1.53 -10.75 25.36
N LYS A 169 -1.08 -10.99 26.59
CA LYS A 169 -1.55 -10.31 27.79
C LYS A 169 -0.49 -9.32 28.26
N VAL A 170 -0.83 -8.04 28.31
CA VAL A 170 0.07 -6.94 28.72
C VAL A 170 -0.62 -6.15 29.81
N ASP A 171 0.06 -5.91 30.93
CA ASP A 171 -0.47 -5.19 32.09
C ASP A 171 -1.83 -5.72 32.59
N GLY A 172 -1.98 -7.05 32.58
CA GLY A 172 -3.23 -7.71 32.99
C GLY A 172 -4.36 -7.69 31.96
N LYS A 173 -4.23 -6.97 30.84
CA LYS A 173 -5.22 -6.92 29.75
C LYS A 173 -4.86 -7.87 28.61
N SER A 174 -5.82 -8.66 28.14
CA SER A 174 -5.65 -9.53 26.96
C SER A 174 -5.97 -8.77 25.68
N PHE A 175 -5.13 -8.94 24.67
CA PHE A 175 -5.31 -8.35 23.34
C PHE A 175 -5.62 -9.43 22.30
N PRO A 176 -6.47 -9.13 21.30
CA PRO A 176 -6.87 -10.09 20.29
C PRO A 176 -5.68 -10.48 19.40
N ASP A 177 -5.67 -11.72 18.92
CA ASP A 177 -4.79 -12.12 17.82
C ASP A 177 -5.36 -11.63 16.50
N ASN A 178 -5.25 -10.32 16.27
CA ASN A 178 -5.73 -9.67 15.06
C ASN A 178 -4.82 -8.49 14.67
N ARG A 179 -4.96 -8.01 13.43
CA ARG A 179 -4.17 -6.89 12.88
C ARG A 179 -4.46 -5.58 13.60
N PHE A 180 -3.46 -4.72 13.75
CA PHE A 180 -3.60 -3.41 14.42
C PHE A 180 -4.72 -2.56 13.82
N SER A 181 -4.73 -2.44 12.48
CA SER A 181 -5.79 -1.79 11.71
C SER A 181 -7.18 -2.35 12.03
N ALA A 182 -7.29 -3.66 12.24
CA ALA A 182 -8.57 -4.29 12.53
C ALA A 182 -9.07 -4.04 13.95
N VAL A 183 -8.14 -3.82 14.88
CA VAL A 183 -8.45 -3.67 16.30
C VAL A 183 -8.84 -2.24 16.65
N PHE A 184 -8.12 -1.24 16.11
CA PHE A 184 -8.31 0.17 16.49
C PHE A 184 -9.01 1.02 15.44
N PHE A 185 -8.90 0.68 14.16
CA PHE A 185 -9.28 1.58 13.07
C PHE A 185 -10.58 1.19 12.37
N GLN A 186 -11.41 0.36 13.01
CA GLN A 186 -12.62 -0.19 12.39
C GLN A 186 -13.86 -0.05 13.30
N PRO A 187 -14.25 1.19 13.66
CA PRO A 187 -15.36 1.46 14.58
C PRO A 187 -16.73 0.94 14.12
N PHE A 188 -16.93 0.72 12.81
CA PHE A 188 -18.23 0.36 12.25
C PHE A 188 -18.34 -1.10 11.83
N TYR A 189 -17.29 -1.66 11.24
CA TYR A 189 -17.28 -3.03 10.71
C TYR A 189 -15.86 -3.58 10.67
N ALA A 190 -15.66 -4.75 11.29
CA ALA A 190 -14.38 -5.46 11.30
C ALA A 190 -13.97 -5.89 9.87
N GLY A 191 -13.03 -5.16 9.29
CA GLY A 191 -12.29 -5.51 8.08
C GLY A 191 -12.60 -4.61 6.88
N GLN A 192 -13.51 -3.63 7.00
CA GLN A 192 -13.98 -2.90 5.83
C GLN A 192 -13.00 -1.83 5.33
N THR A 193 -12.89 -1.81 4.02
CA THR A 193 -12.17 -0.87 3.17
C THR A 193 -13.18 0.01 2.45
N PHE A 194 -12.80 1.24 2.08
CA PHE A 194 -13.76 2.23 1.57
C PHE A 194 -13.30 2.93 0.29
N GLY A 195 -14.27 3.57 -0.37
CA GLY A 195 -14.06 4.27 -1.63
C GLY A 195 -13.78 3.34 -2.81
N LEU A 196 -13.51 3.93 -3.98
CA LEU A 196 -13.14 3.18 -5.18
C LEU A 196 -11.90 2.31 -4.96
N GLY A 197 -10.93 2.82 -4.20
CA GLY A 197 -9.68 2.15 -3.90
C GLY A 197 -9.78 1.06 -2.85
N GLN A 198 -10.85 0.99 -2.05
CA GLN A 198 -10.87 0.09 -0.90
C GLN A 198 -9.65 0.33 0.04
N ILE A 199 -9.41 1.58 0.42
CA ILE A 199 -8.35 1.94 1.38
C ILE A 199 -8.90 1.82 2.81
N ASN A 200 -8.07 1.36 3.75
CA ASN A 200 -8.40 1.34 5.19
C ASN A 200 -7.80 2.58 5.90
N PRO A 201 -8.34 2.99 7.06
CA PRO A 201 -7.91 4.21 7.74
C PRO A 201 -6.42 4.24 8.15
N LEU A 202 -5.86 3.10 8.56
CA LEU A 202 -4.45 3.04 8.96
C LEU A 202 -3.54 3.28 7.76
N THR A 203 -3.82 2.66 6.61
CA THR A 203 -3.07 2.91 5.37
C THR A 203 -3.18 4.37 4.94
N ALA A 204 -4.32 5.03 5.15
CA ALA A 204 -4.44 6.45 4.86
C ALA A 204 -3.57 7.31 5.79
N LEU A 205 -3.52 6.96 7.08
CA LEU A 205 -2.65 7.63 8.05
C LEU A 205 -1.17 7.41 7.71
N GLU A 206 -0.76 6.19 7.34
CA GLU A 206 0.60 5.90 6.87
C GLU A 206 1.01 6.77 5.67
N LEU A 207 0.09 6.93 4.71
CA LEU A 207 0.35 7.67 3.47
C LEU A 207 0.12 9.18 3.58
N SER A 208 -0.33 9.67 4.74
CA SER A 208 -0.75 11.06 4.97
C SER A 208 0.27 12.09 4.51
N ASP A 209 1.55 11.95 4.89
CA ASP A 209 2.60 12.89 4.48
C ASP A 209 2.90 12.86 2.98
N LEU A 210 2.94 11.66 2.38
CA LEU A 210 3.17 11.50 0.94
C LEU A 210 2.04 12.11 0.14
N VAL A 211 0.80 11.83 0.54
CA VAL A 211 -0.41 12.34 -0.12
C VAL A 211 -0.53 13.84 0.05
N SER A 212 -0.22 14.37 1.24
CA SER A 212 -0.24 15.80 1.49
C SER A 212 0.79 16.55 0.65
N SER A 213 2.04 16.07 0.62
CA SER A 213 3.10 16.69 -0.18
C SER A 213 2.88 16.61 -1.68
N THR A 214 2.28 15.53 -2.18
CA THR A 214 2.09 15.30 -3.63
C THR A 214 0.81 15.93 -4.16
N SER A 215 -0.29 15.84 -3.40
CA SER A 215 -1.63 16.20 -3.86
C SER A 215 -2.23 17.42 -3.15
N GLY A 216 -1.53 18.02 -2.17
CA GLY A 216 -2.02 19.17 -1.41
C GLY A 216 -3.20 18.85 -0.47
N ILE A 217 -3.51 17.57 -0.26
CA ILE A 217 -4.55 17.13 0.67
C ILE A 217 -4.07 17.39 2.10
N ALA A 218 -4.96 17.84 2.98
CA ALA A 218 -4.61 18.08 4.38
C ALA A 218 -4.08 16.80 5.04
N LYS A 219 -3.05 16.94 5.88
CA LYS A 219 -2.55 15.80 6.67
C LYS A 219 -3.66 15.27 7.56
N LEU A 220 -3.76 13.96 7.58
CA LEU A 220 -4.67 13.21 8.44
C LEU A 220 -4.12 13.11 9.86
N ASP A 221 -5.04 13.10 10.83
CA ASP A 221 -4.79 12.98 12.26
C ASP A 221 -5.64 11.83 12.81
N GLU A 222 -5.06 10.93 13.60
CA GLU A 222 -5.77 9.82 14.23
C GLU A 222 -6.86 10.26 15.21
N LYS A 223 -6.82 11.50 15.69
CA LYS A 223 -7.84 12.09 16.56
C LYS A 223 -9.06 12.58 15.78
N ASP A 224 -8.92 12.78 14.47
CA ASP A 224 -10.01 13.15 13.55
C ASP A 224 -10.44 11.95 12.69
N ALA A 225 -11.09 10.98 13.34
CA ALA A 225 -11.53 9.77 12.66
C ALA A 225 -12.52 10.10 11.50
N SER A 226 -13.39 11.10 11.66
CA SER A 226 -14.30 11.56 10.62
C SER A 226 -13.54 12.11 9.41
N GLY A 227 -12.49 12.91 9.61
CA GLY A 227 -11.60 13.40 8.55
C GLY A 227 -10.87 12.28 7.81
N VAL A 228 -10.37 11.29 8.54
CA VAL A 228 -9.71 10.11 7.92
C VAL A 228 -10.70 9.32 7.06
N TYR A 229 -11.91 9.06 7.56
CA TYR A 229 -12.93 8.36 6.78
C TYR A 229 -13.37 9.16 5.54
N LYS A 230 -13.56 10.47 5.69
CA LYS A 230 -13.85 11.34 4.54
C LYS A 230 -12.79 11.19 3.46
N ALA A 231 -11.51 11.21 3.83
CA ALA A 231 -10.40 11.11 2.88
C ALA A 231 -10.36 9.78 2.10
N ILE A 232 -10.74 8.66 2.72
CA ILE A 232 -10.76 7.34 2.07
C ILE A 232 -12.08 7.01 1.38
N MET A 233 -13.18 7.69 1.74
CA MET A 233 -14.51 7.47 1.15
C MET A 233 -14.79 8.38 -0.03
N ASP A 234 -14.28 9.61 -0.01
CA ASP A 234 -14.41 10.56 -1.11
C ASP A 234 -13.63 10.03 -2.33
N PRO A 235 -14.29 9.79 -3.49
CA PRO A 235 -13.61 9.29 -4.68
C PRO A 235 -12.49 10.18 -5.22
N ASP A 236 -12.56 11.49 -4.99
CA ASP A 236 -11.56 12.44 -5.49
C ASP A 236 -10.31 12.44 -4.62
N LEU A 237 -10.47 12.23 -3.31
CA LEU A 237 -9.36 12.10 -2.36
C LEU A 237 -8.75 10.70 -2.39
N SER A 238 -9.58 9.66 -2.42
CA SER A 238 -9.15 8.26 -2.27
C SER A 238 -8.23 7.77 -3.39
N LEU A 239 -8.33 8.30 -4.61
CA LEU A 239 -7.39 7.99 -5.70
C LEU A 239 -5.94 8.38 -5.38
N ALA A 240 -5.74 9.47 -4.64
CA ALA A 240 -4.41 9.89 -4.20
C ALA A 240 -3.78 8.87 -3.25
N PHE A 241 -4.58 8.27 -2.37
CA PHE A 241 -4.12 7.20 -1.47
C PHE A 241 -3.85 5.89 -2.23
N VAL A 242 -4.64 5.56 -3.25
CA VAL A 242 -4.36 4.42 -4.15
C VAL A 242 -2.99 4.59 -4.81
N ALA A 243 -2.77 5.74 -5.44
CA ALA A 243 -1.50 6.05 -6.11
C ALA A 243 -0.32 6.10 -5.13
N GLY A 244 -0.52 6.68 -3.94
CA GLY A 244 0.48 6.71 -2.87
C GLY A 244 0.89 5.32 -2.40
N SER A 245 -0.08 4.42 -2.21
CA SER A 245 0.19 3.02 -1.82
C SER A 245 1.02 2.27 -2.87
N ILE A 246 0.68 2.44 -4.15
CA ILE A 246 1.41 1.85 -5.27
C ILE A 246 2.83 2.40 -5.36
N ARG A 247 2.98 3.74 -5.36
CA ARG A 247 4.29 4.42 -5.36
C ARG A 247 5.16 3.90 -4.23
N LYS A 248 4.61 3.84 -3.02
CA LYS A 248 5.32 3.35 -1.84
C LYS A 248 5.76 1.90 -1.99
N SER A 249 4.91 1.04 -2.57
CA SER A 249 5.26 -0.35 -2.86
C SER A 249 6.43 -0.47 -3.82
N ILE A 250 6.45 0.33 -4.89
CA ILE A 250 7.58 0.38 -5.83
C ILE A 250 8.85 0.86 -5.12
N ASP A 251 8.76 1.91 -4.30
CA ASP A 251 9.90 2.46 -3.56
C ASP A 251 10.48 1.48 -2.54
N ASP A 252 9.64 0.76 -1.80
CA ASP A 252 10.08 -0.24 -0.83
C ASP A 252 10.84 -1.36 -1.52
N TYR A 253 10.31 -1.90 -2.61
CA TYR A 253 10.98 -2.96 -3.36
C TYR A 253 12.31 -2.48 -3.96
N ARG A 254 12.33 -1.26 -4.50
CA ARG A 254 13.54 -0.67 -5.07
C ARG A 254 14.61 -0.45 -4.01
N SER A 255 14.25 0.13 -2.87
CA SER A 255 15.20 0.53 -1.82
C SER A 255 15.61 -0.61 -0.87
N ILE A 256 14.72 -1.56 -0.60
CA ILE A 256 14.94 -2.62 0.39
C ILE A 256 15.35 -3.93 -0.29
N ALA A 257 14.67 -4.30 -1.38
CA ALA A 257 14.94 -5.55 -2.10
C ALA A 257 15.91 -5.38 -3.27
N GLY A 258 16.27 -4.14 -3.62
CA GLY A 258 17.09 -3.86 -4.81
C GLY A 258 16.38 -4.26 -6.10
N MET A 259 15.05 -4.24 -6.12
CA MET A 259 14.24 -4.70 -7.25
C MET A 259 13.25 -3.64 -7.70
N ASP A 260 13.30 -3.29 -8.98
CA ASP A 260 12.37 -2.34 -9.57
C ASP A 260 11.14 -3.06 -10.14
N ILE A 261 10.00 -2.90 -9.47
CA ILE A 261 8.72 -3.50 -9.87
C ILE A 261 7.84 -2.56 -10.69
N SER A 262 8.33 -1.36 -11.05
CA SER A 262 7.53 -0.37 -11.81
C SER A 262 7.15 -0.84 -13.22
N GLY A 263 7.79 -1.89 -13.75
CA GLY A 263 7.44 -2.49 -15.04
C GLY A 263 6.37 -3.58 -14.99
N ASN A 264 5.92 -3.99 -13.79
CA ASN A 264 5.01 -5.12 -13.62
C ASN A 264 3.78 -4.72 -12.76
N PRO A 265 2.65 -4.36 -13.40
CA PRO A 265 1.45 -3.96 -12.67
C PRO A 265 0.81 -5.09 -11.87
N GLY A 266 0.99 -6.34 -12.26
CA GLY A 266 0.56 -7.49 -11.47
C GLY A 266 1.21 -7.52 -10.10
N LEU A 267 2.52 -7.27 -9.99
CA LEU A 267 3.20 -7.21 -8.69
C LEU A 267 2.71 -6.06 -7.81
N THR A 268 2.52 -4.87 -8.39
CA THR A 268 1.95 -3.74 -7.63
C THR A 268 0.52 -4.02 -7.17
N ALA A 269 -0.29 -4.69 -8.01
CA ALA A 269 -1.66 -5.07 -7.66
C ALA A 269 -1.69 -6.17 -6.59
N THR A 270 -0.74 -7.11 -6.63
CA THR A 270 -0.53 -8.07 -5.53
C THR A 270 -0.26 -7.34 -4.22
N LEU A 271 0.69 -6.41 -4.20
CA LEU A 271 1.04 -5.64 -3.00
C LEU A 271 -0.11 -4.75 -2.53
N TYR A 272 -0.90 -4.20 -3.44
CA TYR A 272 -2.10 -3.48 -3.10
C TYR A 272 -3.12 -4.35 -2.34
N ASN A 273 -3.36 -5.58 -2.82
CA ASN A 273 -4.28 -6.52 -2.18
C ASN A 273 -3.77 -7.05 -0.83
N VAL A 274 -2.46 -7.28 -0.68
CA VAL A 274 -1.91 -7.94 0.52
C VAL A 274 -1.24 -7.01 1.53
N GLY A 275 -0.98 -5.76 1.16
CA GLY A 275 -0.29 -4.77 1.98
C GLY A 275 1.15 -5.16 2.37
N ASN A 276 1.69 -4.45 3.36
CA ASN A 276 2.99 -4.69 4.01
C ASN A 276 4.17 -4.79 3.03
N SER A 277 4.24 -3.87 2.06
CA SER A 277 5.30 -3.81 1.04
C SER A 277 6.70 -3.85 1.65
N ARG A 278 6.95 -3.08 2.70
CA ARG A 278 8.24 -3.03 3.41
C ARG A 278 8.69 -4.38 3.94
N GLN A 279 7.83 -5.08 4.69
CA GLN A 279 8.15 -6.38 5.29
C GLN A 279 8.39 -7.43 4.19
N ARG A 280 7.59 -7.41 3.12
CA ARG A 280 7.73 -8.32 1.98
C ARG A 280 9.01 -8.06 1.20
N ALA A 281 9.36 -6.79 0.97
CA ALA A 281 10.62 -6.41 0.35
C ALA A 281 11.82 -6.85 1.21
N ALA A 282 11.76 -6.67 2.53
CA ALA A 282 12.81 -7.14 3.44
C ALA A 282 12.95 -8.67 3.43
N ALA A 283 11.85 -9.40 3.41
CA ALA A 283 11.87 -10.86 3.29
C ALA A 283 12.48 -11.32 1.95
N LEU A 284 12.14 -10.64 0.85
CA LEU A 284 12.71 -10.89 -0.47
C LEU A 284 14.22 -10.61 -0.50
N ALA A 285 14.63 -9.45 0.04
CA ALA A 285 16.04 -9.10 0.19
C ALA A 285 16.80 -10.18 0.97
N ALA A 286 16.21 -10.65 2.08
CA ALA A 286 16.80 -11.70 2.89
C ALA A 286 17.00 -13.02 2.13
N ARG A 287 16.04 -13.41 1.27
CA ARG A 287 16.18 -14.60 0.41
C ARG A 287 17.23 -14.44 -0.68
N ASN A 288 17.41 -13.21 -1.18
CA ASN A 288 18.41 -12.91 -2.22
C ASN A 288 19.83 -12.76 -1.67
N ARG A 289 20.01 -12.61 -0.34
CA ARG A 289 21.33 -12.61 0.27
C ARG A 289 22.01 -13.97 0.09
N GLY A 290 23.05 -14.00 -0.74
CA GLY A 290 23.82 -15.22 -1.03
C GLY A 290 23.17 -16.15 -2.05
N ALA A 291 22.08 -15.74 -2.71
CA ALA A 291 21.50 -16.51 -3.80
C ALA A 291 22.40 -16.41 -5.05
N SER A 292 22.62 -17.53 -5.73
CA SER A 292 23.40 -17.56 -6.98
C SER A 292 22.66 -16.93 -8.16
N GLN A 293 21.33 -16.82 -8.07
CA GLN A 293 20.44 -16.18 -9.02
C GLN A 293 19.37 -15.37 -8.26
N PRO A 294 18.91 -14.23 -8.79
CA PRO A 294 17.83 -13.47 -8.17
C PRO A 294 16.53 -14.28 -8.06
N VAL A 295 16.03 -14.42 -6.84
CA VAL A 295 14.66 -14.84 -6.54
C VAL A 295 13.74 -13.66 -6.86
N TRP A 296 12.88 -13.81 -7.86
CA TRP A 296 11.92 -12.79 -8.24
C TRP A 296 10.72 -12.76 -7.29
N PRO A 297 10.08 -11.59 -7.11
CA PRO A 297 8.77 -11.55 -6.48
C PRO A 297 7.72 -12.20 -7.38
N GLU A 298 6.67 -12.74 -6.75
CA GLU A 298 5.61 -13.48 -7.43
C GLU A 298 4.26 -12.80 -7.21
N GLU A 299 3.41 -12.86 -8.22
CA GLU A 299 2.03 -12.40 -8.14
C GLU A 299 1.16 -13.38 -7.34
N ASN A 300 0.22 -12.84 -6.58
CA ASN A 300 -0.94 -13.60 -6.09
C ASN A 300 -2.03 -13.69 -7.18
N TYR A 301 -3.14 -14.37 -6.91
CA TYR A 301 -4.31 -14.48 -7.81
C TYR A 301 -4.76 -13.14 -8.41
N TYR A 302 -4.66 -12.08 -7.60
CA TYR A 302 -5.05 -10.72 -7.95
C TYR A 302 -4.10 -10.13 -8.99
N GLY A 303 -2.80 -10.10 -8.68
CA GLY A 303 -1.77 -9.61 -9.60
C GLY A 303 -1.68 -10.45 -10.88
N TRP A 304 -1.92 -11.75 -10.74
CA TRP A 304 -1.92 -12.68 -11.86
C TRP A 304 -2.95 -12.30 -12.92
N LEU A 305 -4.18 -11.97 -12.48
CA LEU A 305 -5.25 -11.50 -13.37
C LEU A 305 -4.84 -10.22 -14.11
N ILE A 306 -4.21 -9.27 -13.42
CA ILE A 306 -3.83 -7.99 -14.02
C ILE A 306 -2.80 -8.17 -15.13
N ASN A 307 -1.83 -9.06 -14.93
CA ASN A 307 -0.87 -9.41 -15.97
C ASN A 307 -1.50 -10.22 -17.11
N ASP A 308 -2.42 -11.15 -16.82
CA ASP A 308 -3.15 -11.92 -17.83
C ASP A 308 -4.02 -11.01 -18.73
N LYS A 309 -4.64 -10.00 -18.14
CA LYS A 309 -5.51 -9.03 -18.84
C LYS A 309 -4.80 -7.75 -19.25
N LEU A 310 -3.47 -7.72 -19.21
CA LEU A 310 -2.71 -6.48 -19.35
C LEU A 310 -2.98 -5.76 -20.67
N ASP A 311 -3.10 -6.49 -21.78
CA ASP A 311 -3.36 -5.90 -23.10
C ASP A 311 -4.77 -5.30 -23.20
N ASP A 312 -5.80 -5.96 -22.67
CA ASP A 312 -7.16 -5.40 -22.60
C ASP A 312 -7.20 -4.16 -21.71
N LEU A 313 -6.56 -4.21 -20.53
CA LEU A 313 -6.53 -3.06 -19.62
C LEU A 313 -5.74 -1.87 -20.19
N LYS A 314 -4.66 -2.12 -20.94
CA LYS A 314 -3.93 -1.07 -21.65
C LYS A 314 -4.74 -0.41 -22.75
N SER A 315 -5.74 -1.07 -23.33
CA SER A 315 -6.63 -0.47 -24.32
C SER A 315 -7.47 0.71 -23.78
N LEU A 316 -7.49 0.91 -22.46
CA LEU A 316 -8.16 2.03 -21.78
C LEU A 316 -7.30 3.31 -21.75
N LEU A 317 -6.00 3.23 -22.05
CA LEU A 317 -5.02 4.32 -21.90
C LEU A 317 -4.77 5.06 -23.21
#